data_AF-A0A645ECE9-F1
#
_entry.id   AF-A0A645ECE9-F1
#
_cell.length_a   1.000
_cell.length_b   1.000
_cell.length_c   1.000
_cell.angle_alpha   90.00
_cell.angle_beta   90.00
_cell.angle_gamma   90.00
#
_symmetry.space_group_name_H-M   'P 1'
#
loop_
_entity.id
_entity.type
_entity.pdbx_description
1 polymer ?
#
loop_
_entity_poly.entity_id
_entity_poly.type
_entity_poly.pdbx_seq_one_letter_code
_entity_poly.pdbx_strand_id
1 'polypeptide(L)'
;MGKVIPVKVKLNNNRIIKQSGAFLLFGINQVKIKNAEIPISWLYDKIELKIDGSSKAKIMAELNRLEINESTLFPEIEYQSKHVKKLYL
;
A
#
# COMPACT_ATOMS: atom_id res chain seq x y z
N MET A 1 7.05 -16.65 12.92
CA MET A 1 6.35 -15.34 13.00
C MET A 1 7.33 -14.24 12.61
N GLY A 2 7.15 -13.61 11.45
CA GLY A 2 8.00 -12.50 11.01
C GLY A 2 7.86 -11.32 11.98
N LYS A 3 8.95 -10.88 12.59
CA LYS A 3 8.96 -9.72 13.51
C LYS A 3 8.73 -8.45 12.69
N VAL A 4 7.61 -7.77 12.96
CA VAL A 4 7.37 -6.41 12.46
C VAL A 4 8.12 -5.43 13.36
N ILE A 5 8.99 -4.60 12.77
CA ILE A 5 9.78 -3.63 13.55
C ILE A 5 9.18 -2.23 13.35
N PRO A 6 8.68 -1.58 14.42
CA PRO A 6 8.28 -0.18 14.34
C PRO A 6 9.53 0.69 14.25
N VAL A 7 9.58 1.61 13.29
CA VAL A 7 10.72 2.52 13.08
C VAL A 7 10.27 3.98 13.11
N LYS A 8 11.04 4.80 13.81
CA LYS A 8 10.95 6.25 13.75
C LYS A 8 11.82 6.75 12.61
N VAL A 9 11.19 7.26 11.56
CA VAL A 9 11.89 7.74 10.36
C VAL A 9 12.36 9.19 10.52
N LYS A 10 13.36 9.58 9.72
CA LYS A 10 13.73 11.00 9.60
C LYS A 10 12.63 11.73 8.82
N LEU A 11 12.14 12.84 9.38
CA LEU A 11 11.10 13.68 8.80
C LEU A 11 11.67 14.62 7.72
N ASN A 12 12.41 14.08 6.74
CA ASN A 12 13.11 14.86 5.71
C ASN A 12 12.43 14.83 4.34
N ASN A 13 11.28 14.16 4.23
CA ASN A 13 10.50 14.08 3.01
C ASN A 13 9.07 14.57 3.31
N ASN A 14 8.53 15.43 2.44
CA ASN A 14 7.19 16.00 2.60
C ASN A 14 6.09 14.93 2.72
N ARG A 15 6.27 13.78 2.07
CA ARG A 15 5.40 12.60 2.19
C ARG A 15 5.42 12.01 3.59
N ILE A 16 6.61 11.83 4.15
CA ILE A 16 6.81 11.27 5.50
C ILE A 16 6.27 12.24 6.57
N ILE A 17 6.46 13.54 6.39
CA ILE A 17 5.96 14.58 7.32
C ILE A 17 4.43 14.58 7.37
N LYS A 18 3.77 14.44 6.21
CA LYS A 18 2.30 14.43 6.11
C LYS A 18 1.67 13.15 6.65
N GLN A 19 2.40 12.02 6.60
CA GLN A 19 1.98 10.77 7.20
C GLN A 19 2.36 10.76 8.69
N SER A 20 1.52 11.38 9.52
CA SER A 20 1.69 11.33 10.97
C SER A 20 1.55 9.87 11.46
N GLY A 21 2.65 9.23 11.87
CA GLY A 21 2.63 7.84 12.33
C GLY A 21 4.01 7.19 12.51
N ALA A 22 4.00 5.91 12.93
CA ALA A 22 5.17 5.06 12.95
C ALA A 22 5.19 4.18 11.69
N PHE A 23 6.37 3.93 11.13
CA PHE A 23 6.51 3.05 9.97
C PHE A 23 6.75 1.63 10.44
N LEU A 24 6.14 0.66 9.76
CA LEU A 24 6.36 -0.75 10.00
C LEU A 24 7.30 -1.29 8.92
N LEU A 25 8.43 -1.86 9.36
CA LEU A 25 9.38 -2.48 8.47
C LEU A 25 9.07 -3.97 8.34
N PHE A 26 8.74 -4.40 7.13
CA PHE A 26 8.46 -5.79 6.78
C PHE A 26 9.60 -6.39 5.96
N GLY A 27 9.66 -7.72 5.88
CA GLY A 27 10.55 -8.37 4.93
C GLY A 27 12.03 -8.35 5.29
N ILE A 28 12.39 -8.05 6.54
CA ILE A 28 13.78 -8.03 7.03
C ILE A 28 13.99 -9.08 8.12
N ASN A 29 15.10 -9.81 8.04
CA ASN A 29 15.52 -10.79 9.05
C ASN A 29 16.51 -10.18 10.04
N GLN A 30 15.99 -9.40 11.01
CA GLN A 30 16.70 -8.76 12.14
C GLN A 30 17.78 -7.73 11.77
N VAL A 31 18.43 -7.86 10.62
CA VAL A 31 19.50 -7.01 10.11
C VAL A 31 19.09 -6.47 8.74
N LYS A 32 19.27 -5.16 8.51
CA LYS A 32 18.82 -4.47 7.28
C LYS A 32 19.29 -5.09 5.96
N ILE A 33 20.42 -5.80 5.99
CA ILE A 33 21.03 -6.42 4.80
C ILE A 33 20.53 -7.86 4.54
N LYS A 34 19.70 -8.41 5.43
CA LYS A 34 19.15 -9.76 5.30
C LYS A 34 17.64 -9.72 5.09
N ASN A 35 17.19 -10.37 4.02
CA ASN A 35 15.78 -10.51 3.71
C ASN A 35 15.11 -11.44 4.72
N ALA A 36 13.82 -11.21 5.01
CA ALA A 36 13.01 -12.13 5.81
C ALA A 36 12.90 -13.48 5.11
N GLU A 37 12.93 -14.55 5.89
CA GLU A 37 12.61 -15.89 5.42
C GLU A 37 11.11 -15.99 5.20
N ILE A 38 10.72 -16.35 3.98
CA ILE A 38 9.33 -16.61 3.62
C ILE A 38 9.09 -18.11 3.87
N PRO A 39 8.13 -18.47 4.73
CA PRO A 39 7.76 -19.88 4.92
C PRO A 39 7.39 -20.53 3.60
N ILE A 40 7.90 -21.74 3.34
CA ILE A 40 7.59 -22.46 2.10
C ILE A 40 6.08 -22.67 1.92
N SER A 41 5.33 -22.82 3.02
CA SER A 41 3.86 -22.90 3.01
C SER A 41 3.15 -21.66 2.45
N TRP A 42 3.82 -20.51 2.36
CA TRP A 42 3.29 -19.29 1.76
C TRP A 42 3.67 -19.14 0.29
N LEU A 43 4.60 -19.96 -0.20
CA LEU A 43 4.94 -20.02 -1.61
C LEU A 43 3.84 -20.85 -2.29
N TYR A 44 2.86 -20.16 -2.87
CA TYR A 44 1.91 -20.79 -3.76
C TYR A 44 2.59 -21.06 -5.10
N ASP A 45 2.39 -22.25 -5.65
CA ASP A 45 2.73 -22.57 -7.04
C ASP A 45 1.87 -21.68 -7.94
N LYS A 46 2.44 -20.53 -8.32
CA LYS A 46 1.94 -19.58 -9.32
C LYS A 46 0.42 -19.39 -9.35
N ILE A 47 -0.07 -18.39 -8.63
CA ILE A 47 -1.47 -17.97 -8.72
C ILE A 47 -1.71 -17.32 -10.09
N GLU A 48 -2.41 -18.00 -11.00
CA GLU A 48 -2.86 -17.44 -12.27
C GLU A 48 -4.27 -16.86 -12.12
N LEU A 49 -4.39 -15.54 -12.07
CA LEU A 49 -5.66 -14.82 -12.03
C LEU A 49 -6.04 -14.37 -13.44
N LYS A 50 -6.98 -15.07 -14.07
CA LYS A 50 -7.58 -14.63 -15.35
C LYS A 50 -8.68 -13.62 -15.08
N ILE A 51 -8.43 -12.38 -15.49
CA ILE A 51 -9.38 -11.27 -15.33
C ILE A 51 -9.99 -10.96 -16.69
N ASP A 52 -11.32 -10.98 -16.77
CA ASP A 52 -12.03 -10.58 -17.97
C ASP A 52 -11.87 -9.08 -18.24
N GLY A 53 -11.70 -8.69 -19.50
CA GLY A 53 -11.49 -7.28 -19.88
C GLY A 53 -12.64 -6.35 -19.50
N SER A 54 -13.87 -6.87 -19.44
CA SER A 54 -15.07 -6.11 -19.01
C SER A 54 -15.11 -5.88 -17.49
N SER A 55 -14.35 -6.64 -16.71
CA SER A 55 -14.37 -6.55 -15.24
C SER A 55 -13.65 -5.32 -14.68
N LYS A 56 -12.94 -4.55 -15.52
CA LYS A 56 -12.13 -3.40 -15.09
C LYS A 56 -12.93 -2.39 -14.27
N ALA A 57 -14.12 -1.99 -14.73
CA ALA A 57 -14.93 -1.00 -14.03
C ALA A 57 -15.39 -1.49 -12.65
N LYS A 58 -15.77 -2.78 -12.56
CA LYS A 58 -16.18 -3.42 -11.31
C LYS A 58 -15.01 -3.49 -10.31
N ILE A 59 -13.85 -3.95 -10.76
CA ILE A 59 -12.64 -4.03 -9.92
C ILE A 59 -12.26 -2.65 -9.38
N MET A 60 -12.30 -1.62 -10.22
CA MET A 60 -12.03 -0.24 -9.77
C MET A 60 -13.01 0.22 -8.69
N ALA A 61 -14.30 -0.13 -8.80
CA ALA A 61 -15.29 0.19 -7.78
C ALA A 61 -15.04 -0.57 -6.46
N GLU A 62 -14.66 -1.84 -6.54
CA GLU A 62 -14.31 -2.66 -5.37
C GLU A 62 -13.05 -2.13 -4.66
N LEU A 63 -12.00 -1.80 -5.42
CA LEU A 63 -10.78 -1.18 -4.88
C LEU A 63 -11.07 0.16 -4.20
N ASN A 64 -11.90 1.01 -4.81
CA ASN A 64 -12.33 2.26 -4.20
C ASN A 64 -13.03 2.04 -2.85
N ARG A 65 -13.89 1.00 -2.73
CA ARG A 65 -14.57 0.63 -1.46
C ARG A 65 -13.60 0.13 -0.40
N LEU A 66 -12.46 -0.44 -0.79
CA LEU A 66 -11.37 -0.83 0.10
C LEU A 66 -10.39 0.32 0.39
N GLU A 67 -10.75 1.56 0.04
CA GLU A 67 -9.87 2.72 0.16
C GLU A 67 -8.55 2.57 -0.61
N ILE A 68 -8.54 1.76 -1.68
CA ILE A 68 -7.42 1.65 -2.60
C ILE A 68 -7.73 2.52 -3.82
N ASN A 69 -7.37 3.80 -3.73
CA ASN A 69 -7.62 4.77 -4.79
C ASN A 69 -6.58 5.90 -4.77
N GLU A 70 -6.61 6.78 -5.76
CA GLU A 70 -5.57 7.81 -5.90
C GLU A 70 -5.48 8.76 -4.69
N SER A 71 -6.59 9.13 -4.04
CA SER A 71 -6.55 10.07 -2.92
C SER A 71 -5.99 9.46 -1.63
N THR A 72 -6.06 8.13 -1.50
CA THR A 72 -5.49 7.40 -0.36
C THR A 72 -4.06 6.96 -0.61
N LEU A 73 -3.69 6.68 -1.87
CA LEU A 73 -2.32 6.32 -2.26
C LEU A 73 -1.37 7.53 -2.32
N PHE A 74 -1.88 8.68 -2.76
CA PHE A 74 -1.11 9.90 -2.98
C PHE A 74 -1.44 10.99 -1.95
N PRO A 75 -0.54 11.29 -1.01
CA PRO A 75 -0.77 12.29 0.04
C PRO A 75 -0.60 13.74 -0.44
N GLU A 76 -0.36 13.97 -1.72
CA GLU A 76 -0.28 15.30 -2.31
C GLU A 76 -1.69 15.93 -2.48
N ILE A 77 -1.78 17.23 -2.18
CA ILE A 77 -3.06 17.98 -2.11
C ILE A 77 -3.81 17.96 -3.45
N GLU A 78 -3.08 17.89 -4.57
CA GLU A 78 -3.67 17.85 -5.90
C GLU A 78 -4.57 16.61 -6.11
N TYR A 79 -4.13 15.43 -5.62
CA TYR A 79 -4.90 14.19 -5.74
C TYR A 79 -6.09 14.15 -4.78
N GLN A 80 -5.93 14.71 -3.58
CA GLN A 80 -7.03 14.88 -2.63
C GLN A 80 -8.11 15.82 -3.19
N SER A 81 -7.70 16.93 -3.82
CA SER A 81 -8.61 17.92 -4.41
C SER A 81 -9.40 17.35 -5.60
N LYS A 82 -8.75 16.56 -6.47
CA LYS A 82 -9.42 15.85 -7.57
C LYS A 82 -10.50 14.89 -7.07
N HIS A 83 -10.24 14.21 -5.95
CA HIS A 83 -11.21 13.29 -5.36
C HIS A 83 -12.41 14.00 -4.73
N VAL A 84 -12.20 15.08 -3.98
CA VAL A 84 -13.29 15.91 -3.44
C VAL A 84 -14.14 16.49 -4.57
N LYS A 85 -13.50 16.99 -5.64
CA LYS A 85 -14.21 17.50 -6.82
C LYS A 85 -15.11 16.43 -7.42
N LYS A 86 -14.62 15.20 -7.61
CA LYS A 86 -15.40 14.08 -8.16
C LYS A 86 -16.58 13.63 -7.27
N LEU A 87 -16.51 13.85 -5.96
CA LEU A 87 -17.55 13.45 -5.01
C LEU A 87 -18.68 14.48 -4.87
N TYR A 88 -18.39 15.77 -5.10
CA TYR A 88 -19.31 16.87 -4.81
C TYR A 88 -19.64 17.79 -6.00
N LEU A 89 -18.99 17.60 -7.15
CA LEU A 89 -19.23 18.29 -8.43
C LEU A 89 -19.34 17.28 -9.56
#